data_AF-A0A2P4YTD3-F1
#
_entry.id   AF-A0A2P4YTD3-F1
#
_cell.length_a   1.000
_cell.length_b   1.000
_cell.length_c   1.000
_cell.angle_alpha   90.00
_cell.angle_beta   90.00
_cell.angle_gamma   90.00
#
_symmetry.space_group_name_H-M   'P 1'
#
loop_
_entity.id
_entity.type
_entity.pdbx_description
1 polymer ?
#
loop_
_entity_poly.entity_id
_entity_poly.type
_entity_poly.pdbx_seq_one_letter_code
_entity_poly.pdbx_strand_id
1 'polypeptide(L)'
;MVRRRASGLGVSSDRGNPVIDLTTSLENDPGSGPSSRTSSPRQSSSPGDTTSDATIKSSSVDPATMDPVSALVVEQPPNPSDSTWRQAILHAESASALVDILRGQYQPPNSSAELVQLRVDLRSAEASNASLQKRLGSALDQVAELKLQLETSERECHLWEREVDKSVGLITSPRKAQTASGAELKHARTTQSAEEIEALSKSIVERDEAYKVLQGVSAKHFQQLQGIVLSLVDDDGSHKLRHAKATIERNHPSLEEDYPPTRVRANG
;
A
#
# COMPACT_ATOMS: atom_id res chain seq x y z
N MET A 1 21.12 -61.22 -24.58
CA MET A 1 20.60 -60.65 -23.32
C MET A 1 20.36 -59.15 -23.58
N VAL A 2 19.12 -58.64 -23.76
CA VAL A 2 18.08 -58.35 -22.74
C VAL A 2 18.69 -57.40 -21.67
N ARG A 3 18.35 -56.11 -21.45
CA ARG A 3 17.17 -55.20 -21.58
C ARG A 3 17.68 -53.74 -21.74
N ARG A 4 17.08 -52.82 -22.54
CA ARG A 4 15.88 -51.94 -22.29
C ARG A 4 16.06 -50.99 -21.08
N ARG A 5 15.87 -49.65 -21.10
CA ARG A 5 14.95 -48.69 -21.77
C ARG A 5 15.63 -47.28 -21.81
N ALA A 6 15.48 -46.41 -22.83
CA ALA A 6 14.33 -45.58 -23.27
C ALA A 6 14.05 -44.41 -22.28
N SER A 7 13.88 -43.12 -22.62
CA SER A 7 13.50 -42.43 -23.86
C SER A 7 13.87 -40.93 -23.74
N GLY A 8 14.06 -40.23 -24.87
CA GLY A 8 14.14 -38.78 -24.91
C GLY A 8 14.08 -38.25 -26.34
N LEU A 9 12.86 -38.00 -26.84
CA LEU A 9 12.59 -37.43 -28.16
C LEU A 9 11.22 -36.75 -28.11
N GLY A 10 11.12 -35.53 -28.64
CA GLY A 10 9.86 -35.02 -29.18
C GLY A 10 9.41 -33.66 -28.67
N VAL A 11 9.81 -32.63 -29.39
CA VAL A 11 9.23 -31.28 -29.48
C VAL A 11 7.85 -31.33 -30.16
N SER A 12 6.86 -30.53 -29.68
CA SER A 12 6.03 -29.64 -30.52
C SER A 12 4.91 -28.92 -29.71
N SER A 13 4.65 -27.68 -30.13
CA SER A 13 3.63 -26.68 -29.75
C SER A 13 2.22 -27.19 -29.40
N ASP A 14 1.48 -26.45 -28.55
CA ASP A 14 0.33 -25.62 -28.98
C ASP A 14 -0.30 -24.79 -27.83
N ARG A 15 -1.04 -23.77 -28.27
CA ARG A 15 -1.86 -22.73 -27.61
C ARG A 15 -2.70 -23.13 -26.39
N GLY A 16 -2.87 -22.15 -25.48
CA GLY A 16 -3.97 -22.14 -24.51
C GLY A 16 -4.07 -20.82 -23.73
N ASN A 17 -4.80 -19.84 -24.28
CA ASN A 17 -5.18 -18.59 -23.63
C ASN A 17 -6.44 -18.83 -22.77
N PRO A 18 -6.49 -18.48 -21.47
CA PRO A 18 -7.77 -18.48 -20.75
C PRO A 18 -8.58 -17.24 -21.09
N VAL A 19 -9.72 -17.48 -21.76
CA VAL A 19 -10.79 -16.51 -22.04
C VAL A 19 -11.38 -16.01 -20.72
N ILE A 20 -11.48 -14.69 -20.60
CA ILE A 20 -12.16 -13.97 -19.52
C ILE A 20 -13.64 -13.88 -19.92
N ASP A 21 -14.55 -14.40 -19.10
CA ASP A 21 -15.99 -14.21 -19.31
C ASP A 21 -16.51 -13.17 -18.31
N LEU A 22 -16.99 -12.06 -18.85
CA LEU A 22 -17.51 -10.87 -18.16
C LEU A 22 -19.02 -10.81 -18.38
N THR A 23 -19.84 -11.36 -17.46
CA THR A 23 -21.19 -10.88 -17.14
C THR A 23 -21.53 -11.44 -15.75
N THR A 24 -21.77 -10.65 -14.71
CA THR A 24 -22.91 -9.75 -14.55
C THR A 24 -22.59 -8.71 -13.48
N SER A 25 -22.76 -7.45 -13.83
CA SER A 25 -22.83 -6.33 -12.90
C SER A 25 -24.19 -6.37 -12.18
N LEU A 26 -24.20 -6.24 -10.87
CA LEU A 26 -25.24 -5.46 -10.20
C LEU A 26 -24.57 -4.46 -9.27
N GLU A 27 -24.48 -3.26 -9.85
CA GLU A 27 -24.17 -1.98 -9.25
C GLU A 27 -25.20 -1.65 -8.17
N ASN A 28 -24.72 -1.23 -7.00
CA ASN A 28 -25.37 -0.31 -6.08
C ASN A 28 -24.24 0.30 -5.23
N ASP A 29 -23.67 1.40 -5.74
CA ASP A 29 -22.86 2.35 -4.97
C ASP A 29 -23.81 3.44 -4.43
N PRO A 30 -23.58 4.04 -3.24
CA PRO A 30 -22.49 5.03 -3.20
C PRO A 30 -21.76 5.16 -1.84
N GLY A 31 -20.45 5.37 -1.92
CA GLY A 31 -19.86 6.61 -1.39
C GLY A 31 -19.32 6.61 0.06
N SER A 32 -18.01 6.90 0.11
CA SER A 32 -17.26 7.61 1.17
C SER A 32 -16.78 6.81 2.39
N GLY A 33 -15.49 6.43 2.35
CA GLY A 33 -14.59 6.51 3.51
C GLY A 33 -14.25 7.99 3.85
N PRO A 34 -13.33 8.30 4.78
CA PRO A 34 -12.20 7.48 5.21
C PRO A 34 -11.89 7.49 6.73
N SER A 35 -10.82 6.81 7.10
CA SER A 35 -9.91 7.15 8.21
C SER A 35 -10.37 6.90 9.66
N SER A 36 -9.55 6.08 10.30
CA SER A 36 -9.27 6.01 11.73
C SER A 36 -9.26 7.37 12.43
N ARG A 37 -9.85 7.44 13.62
CA ARG A 37 -9.17 7.94 14.84
C ARG A 37 -10.06 7.90 16.08
N THR A 38 -9.40 7.58 17.19
CA THR A 38 -9.67 8.01 18.57
C THR A 38 -10.73 7.24 19.36
N SER A 39 -10.22 6.44 20.31
CA SER A 39 -10.50 6.54 21.74
C SER A 39 -11.82 7.17 22.17
N SER A 40 -12.55 6.45 23.00
CA SER A 40 -13.34 7.10 24.05
C SER A 40 -13.24 6.31 25.36
N PRO A 41 -12.36 6.73 26.28
CA PRO A 41 -12.67 6.67 27.69
C PRO A 41 -13.50 7.92 28.02
N ARG A 42 -14.76 7.75 28.44
CA ARG A 42 -15.50 8.85 29.09
C ARG A 42 -15.50 8.65 30.60
N GLN A 43 -14.67 9.49 31.21
CA GLN A 43 -14.74 10.15 32.51
C GLN A 43 -15.87 9.76 33.49
N SER A 44 -15.47 9.45 34.72
CA SER A 44 -15.84 10.21 35.95
C SER A 44 -14.71 9.98 36.98
N SER A 45 -13.92 11.00 37.30
CA SER A 45 -14.06 11.94 38.43
C SER A 45 -13.38 11.44 39.72
N SER A 46 -12.40 12.24 40.16
CA SER A 46 -11.69 12.20 41.45
C SER A 46 -12.65 12.32 42.65
N PRO A 47 -12.28 11.92 43.90
CA PRO A 47 -11.29 12.71 44.66
C PRO A 47 -10.40 11.91 45.64
N GLY A 48 -9.32 12.54 46.10
CA GLY A 48 -8.85 12.34 47.47
C GLY A 48 -7.35 12.16 47.64
N ASP A 49 -6.65 13.27 47.88
CA ASP A 49 -5.35 13.32 48.51
C ASP A 49 -5.28 12.43 49.75
N THR A 50 -4.22 11.65 49.91
CA THR A 50 -3.39 11.74 51.11
C THR A 50 -2.05 11.09 50.88
N THR A 51 -1.04 11.89 51.13
CA THR A 51 0.35 11.50 51.29
C THR A 51 0.44 10.45 52.39
N SER A 52 1.13 9.35 52.15
CA SER A 52 1.76 8.59 53.23
C SER A 52 3.09 8.07 52.71
N ASP A 53 4.07 8.95 52.86
CA ASP A 53 5.48 8.62 53.01
C ASP A 53 5.62 7.62 54.16
N ALA A 54 6.22 6.47 53.85
CA ALA A 54 6.85 5.62 54.85
C ALA A 54 7.97 4.86 54.14
N THR A 55 9.10 5.56 53.99
CA THR A 55 10.40 4.92 53.88
C THR A 55 10.58 3.94 55.05
N ILE A 56 10.44 2.63 54.82
CA ILE A 56 11.02 1.62 55.72
C ILE A 56 12.15 0.92 54.97
N LYS A 57 13.31 1.51 55.20
CA LYS A 57 14.64 0.94 54.98
C LYS A 57 14.78 -0.21 56.00
N SER A 58 14.59 -1.46 55.58
CA SER A 58 14.88 -2.60 56.46
C SER A 58 16.39 -2.76 56.60
N SER A 59 16.90 -2.04 57.60
CA SER A 59 18.22 -2.21 58.20
C SER A 59 18.35 -3.60 58.80
N SER A 60 19.41 -4.28 58.40
CA SER A 60 20.03 -5.38 59.15
C SER A 60 20.18 -5.00 60.63
N VAL A 61 19.68 -5.87 61.52
CA VAL A 61 20.10 -6.00 62.93
C VAL A 61 19.79 -7.44 63.36
N ASP A 62 20.84 -8.20 63.67
CA ASP A 62 20.75 -9.35 64.58
C ASP A 62 20.43 -8.85 66.00
N PRO A 63 19.49 -9.49 66.71
CA PRO A 63 19.58 -9.56 68.16
C PRO A 63 19.64 -11.01 68.64
N ALA A 64 20.70 -11.27 69.38
CA ALA A 64 20.95 -12.46 70.16
C ALA A 64 19.79 -12.84 71.10
N THR A 65 19.71 -14.14 71.36
CA THR A 65 19.27 -14.75 72.63
C THR A 65 17.94 -14.25 73.19
N MET A 66 16.85 -14.85 72.72
CA MET A 66 15.61 -14.96 73.48
C MET A 66 15.48 -16.41 73.94
N ASP A 67 15.79 -16.61 75.21
CA ASP A 67 15.46 -17.79 76.01
C ASP A 67 13.93 -17.85 76.20
N PRO A 68 13.28 -19.00 75.93
CA PRO A 68 11.99 -19.28 76.52
C PRO A 68 12.09 -20.44 77.51
N VAL A 69 12.55 -20.18 78.74
CA VAL A 69 12.11 -20.97 79.89
C VAL A 69 10.66 -20.61 80.23
N SER A 70 9.82 -21.66 80.21
CA SER A 70 8.58 -21.77 80.98
C SER A 70 7.37 -20.95 80.51
N ALA A 71 6.89 -21.23 79.30
CA ALA A 71 5.44 -21.19 79.08
C ALA A 71 4.84 -22.46 79.71
N LEU A 72 4.25 -22.30 80.89
CA LEU A 72 3.43 -23.31 81.55
C LEU A 72 2.23 -23.60 80.62
N VAL A 73 2.37 -24.61 79.77
CA VAL A 73 1.22 -25.21 79.08
C VAL A 73 0.40 -25.88 80.17
N VAL A 74 -0.63 -25.18 80.65
CA VAL A 74 -1.76 -25.82 81.32
C VAL A 74 -2.48 -26.60 80.23
N GLU A 75 -2.03 -27.83 79.99
CA GLU A 75 -2.83 -28.78 79.24
C GLU A 75 -4.09 -29.06 80.06
N GLN A 76 -5.21 -28.81 79.40
CA GLN A 76 -6.54 -29.24 79.81
C GLN A 76 -6.48 -30.73 80.19
N PRO A 77 -6.89 -31.13 81.41
CA PRO A 77 -6.78 -32.53 81.82
C PRO A 77 -7.64 -33.40 80.90
N PRO A 78 -7.10 -34.51 80.35
CA PRO A 78 -7.90 -35.45 79.60
C PRO A 78 -9.02 -35.98 80.50
N ASN A 79 -10.24 -36.02 79.95
CA ASN A 79 -11.44 -36.50 80.63
C ASN A 79 -11.15 -37.84 81.34
N PRO A 80 -11.16 -37.90 82.68
CA PRO A 80 -10.73 -39.12 83.36
C PRO A 80 -11.95 -40.00 83.55
N SER A 81 -12.30 -40.71 82.48
CA SER A 81 -13.33 -41.75 82.51
C SER A 81 -12.79 -43.11 82.95
N ASP A 82 -11.48 -43.23 83.22
CA ASP A 82 -10.88 -44.47 83.69
C ASP A 82 -10.68 -44.44 85.21
N SER A 83 -11.60 -45.07 85.95
CA SER A 83 -11.58 -45.15 87.41
C SER A 83 -10.27 -45.76 87.95
N THR A 84 -9.67 -46.66 87.18
CA THR A 84 -8.39 -47.32 87.47
C THR A 84 -7.24 -46.31 87.51
N TRP A 85 -7.23 -45.35 86.59
CA TRP A 85 -6.22 -44.29 86.53
C TRP A 85 -6.35 -43.32 87.70
N ARG A 86 -7.58 -42.95 88.06
CA ARG A 86 -7.82 -42.11 89.25
C ARG A 86 -7.32 -42.80 90.53
N GLN A 87 -7.59 -44.09 90.66
CA GLN A 87 -7.09 -44.88 91.80
C GLN A 87 -5.56 -44.96 91.80
N ALA A 88 -4.93 -45.19 90.65
CA ALA A 88 -3.46 -45.21 90.56
C ALA A 88 -2.83 -43.88 91.00
N ILE A 89 -3.40 -42.73 90.61
CA ILE A 89 -2.91 -41.40 91.04
C ILE A 89 -3.09 -41.19 92.53
N LEU A 90 -4.24 -41.58 93.09
CA LEU A 90 -4.51 -41.44 94.52
C LEU A 90 -3.61 -42.34 95.37
N HIS A 91 -3.20 -43.49 94.84
CA HIS A 91 -2.32 -44.45 95.49
C HIS A 91 -0.83 -44.28 95.11
N ALA A 92 -0.45 -43.17 94.47
CA ALA A 92 0.95 -42.91 94.14
C ALA A 92 1.76 -42.64 95.43
N GLU A 93 2.60 -43.60 95.82
CA GLU A 93 3.43 -43.52 97.03
C GLU A 93 4.65 -42.59 96.87
N SER A 94 4.86 -42.02 95.67
CA SER A 94 5.91 -41.04 95.42
C SER A 94 5.59 -40.11 94.25
N ALA A 95 6.27 -38.95 94.22
CA ALA A 95 6.22 -38.04 93.08
C ALA A 95 6.69 -38.71 91.78
N SER A 96 7.66 -39.64 91.87
CA SER A 96 8.13 -40.43 90.73
C SER A 96 7.04 -41.37 90.21
N ALA A 97 6.33 -42.07 91.10
CA ALA A 97 5.20 -42.93 90.73
C ALA A 97 4.08 -42.13 90.05
N LEU A 98 3.80 -40.93 90.54
CA LEU A 98 2.80 -40.04 89.94
C LEU A 98 3.20 -39.57 88.54
N VAL A 99 4.48 -39.23 88.34
CA VAL A 99 5.03 -38.88 87.03
C VAL A 99 4.98 -40.07 86.07
N ASP A 100 5.23 -41.29 86.53
CA ASP A 100 5.15 -42.50 85.70
C ASP A 100 3.70 -42.84 85.29
N ILE A 101 2.72 -42.64 86.18
CA ILE A 101 1.28 -42.82 85.88
C ILE A 101 0.79 -41.78 84.86
N LEU A 102 1.26 -40.53 84.97
CA LEU A 102 0.93 -39.47 84.00
C LEU A 102 1.62 -39.69 82.65
N ARG A 103 2.87 -40.16 82.66
CA ARG A 103 3.65 -40.46 81.46
C ARG A 103 3.13 -41.71 80.75
N GLY A 104 2.70 -42.73 81.49
CA GLY A 104 2.19 -43.99 80.94
C GLY A 104 0.93 -43.85 80.07
N GLN A 105 0.17 -42.76 80.24
CA GLN A 105 -1.02 -42.47 79.42
C GLN A 105 -0.74 -41.54 78.22
N TYR A 106 0.45 -40.94 78.12
CA TYR A 106 0.83 -40.14 76.96
C TYR A 106 1.76 -40.96 76.06
N GLN A 107 1.14 -41.75 75.19
CA GLN A 107 1.80 -42.26 73.99
C GLN A 107 1.34 -41.37 72.82
N PRO A 108 2.12 -40.38 72.36
CA PRO A 108 1.72 -39.58 71.22
C PRO A 108 1.66 -40.51 70.00
N PRO A 109 0.49 -40.74 69.39
CA PRO A 109 0.40 -41.61 68.21
C PRO A 109 1.18 -40.92 67.09
N ASN A 110 2.22 -41.57 66.56
CA ASN A 110 2.89 -41.24 65.30
C ASN A 110 3.44 -39.81 65.07
N SER A 111 3.44 -38.92 66.07
CA SER A 111 3.93 -37.52 65.97
C SER A 111 5.32 -37.38 65.33
N SER A 112 6.23 -38.34 65.60
CA SER A 112 7.57 -38.36 65.01
C SER A 112 7.56 -38.61 63.49
N ALA A 113 6.73 -39.55 63.02
CA ALA A 113 6.63 -39.87 61.60
C ALA A 113 5.95 -38.75 60.81
N GLU A 114 4.91 -38.13 61.37
CA GLU A 114 4.22 -36.98 60.79
C GLU A 114 5.14 -35.75 60.70
N LEU A 115 5.96 -35.49 61.73
CA LEU A 115 6.96 -34.42 61.70
C LEU A 115 8.06 -34.66 60.67
N VAL A 116 8.49 -35.91 60.50
CA VAL A 116 9.45 -36.28 59.44
C VAL A 116 8.84 -36.06 58.06
N GLN A 117 7.58 -36.45 57.86
CA GLN A 117 6.86 -36.23 56.61
C GLN A 117 6.69 -34.73 56.31
N LEU A 118 6.26 -33.94 57.28
CA LEU A 118 6.11 -32.49 57.13
C LEU A 118 7.42 -31.80 56.73
N ARG A 119 8.56 -32.29 57.23
CA ARG A 119 9.88 -31.78 56.85
C ARG A 119 10.24 -32.13 55.40
N VAL A 120 9.88 -33.33 54.94
CA VAL A 120 10.06 -33.73 53.53
C VAL A 120 9.19 -32.86 52.62
N ASP A 121 7.92 -32.66 52.99
CA ASP A 121 6.97 -31.86 52.24
C ASP A 121 7.38 -30.39 52.19
N LEU A 122 7.86 -29.82 53.30
CA LEU A 122 8.42 -28.47 53.33
C LEU A 122 9.59 -28.33 52.35
N ARG A 123 10.54 -29.27 52.36
CA ARG A 123 11.67 -29.23 51.42
C ARG A 123 11.23 -29.41 49.96
N SER A 124 10.19 -30.20 49.71
CA SER A 124 9.58 -30.32 48.38
C SER A 124 8.94 -29.01 47.93
N ALA A 125 8.20 -28.34 48.83
CA ALA A 125 7.59 -27.04 48.57
C ALA A 125 8.65 -25.94 48.34
N GLU A 126 9.74 -25.94 49.12
CA GLU A 126 10.88 -25.03 48.92
C GLU A 126 11.53 -25.22 47.54
N ALA A 127 11.77 -26.46 47.13
CA ALA A 127 12.33 -26.78 45.82
C ALA A 127 11.39 -26.36 44.68
N SER A 128 10.08 -26.58 44.83
CA SER A 128 9.05 -26.13 43.88
C SER A 128 9.02 -24.60 43.78
N ASN A 129 9.09 -23.89 44.90
CA ASN A 129 9.12 -22.43 44.94
C ASN A 129 10.38 -21.88 44.23
N ALA A 130 11.56 -22.45 44.50
CA ALA A 130 12.79 -22.07 43.80
C ALA A 130 12.69 -22.29 42.27
N SER A 131 12.01 -23.36 41.83
CA SER A 131 11.72 -23.61 40.41
C SER A 131 10.78 -22.56 39.82
N LEU A 132 9.70 -22.20 40.53
CA LEU A 132 8.78 -21.15 40.11
C LEU A 132 9.47 -19.79 39.99
N GLN A 133 10.34 -19.44 40.95
CA GLN A 133 11.12 -18.21 40.91
C GLN A 133 12.03 -18.14 39.67
N LYS A 134 12.70 -19.25 39.32
CA LYS A 134 13.51 -19.33 38.09
C LYS A 134 12.66 -19.15 36.83
N ARG A 135 11.49 -19.79 36.77
CA ARG A 135 10.56 -19.64 35.64
C ARG A 135 10.03 -18.22 35.53
N LEU A 136 9.73 -17.57 36.66
CA LEU A 136 9.30 -16.17 36.70
C LEU A 136 10.41 -15.25 36.19
N GLY A 137 11.66 -15.46 36.60
CA GLY A 137 12.81 -14.73 36.07
C GLY A 137 12.94 -14.85 34.55
N SER A 138 12.92 -16.09 34.03
CA SER A 138 12.99 -16.31 32.57
C SER A 138 11.80 -15.71 31.81
N ALA A 139 10.59 -15.73 32.39
CA ALA A 139 9.43 -15.10 31.77
C ALA A 139 9.55 -13.57 31.73
N LEU A 140 10.12 -12.95 32.77
CA LEU A 140 10.41 -11.51 32.78
C LEU A 140 11.43 -11.13 31.70
N ASP A 141 12.48 -11.94 31.51
CA ASP A 141 13.46 -11.74 30.45
C ASP A 141 12.82 -11.85 29.06
N GLN A 142 11.94 -12.83 28.86
CA GLN A 142 11.19 -12.99 27.60
C GLN A 142 10.27 -11.79 27.32
N VAL A 143 9.61 -11.24 28.36
CA VAL A 143 8.77 -10.04 28.21
C VAL A 143 9.62 -8.83 27.83
N ALA A 144 10.82 -8.68 28.41
CA ALA A 144 11.74 -7.61 28.05
C ALA A 144 12.18 -7.71 26.59
N GLU A 145 12.53 -8.92 26.13
CA GLU A 145 12.93 -9.19 24.75
C GLU A 145 11.79 -8.93 23.76
N LEU A 146 10.59 -9.47 24.01
CA LEU A 146 9.43 -9.25 23.14
C LEU A 146 9.03 -7.77 23.07
N LYS A 147 9.18 -7.04 24.18
CA LYS A 147 8.93 -5.60 24.21
C LYS A 147 9.92 -4.86 23.31
N LEU A 148 11.21 -5.20 23.36
CA LEU A 148 12.20 -4.63 22.47
C LEU A 148 11.88 -4.95 21.01
N GLN A 149 11.54 -6.21 20.69
CA GLN A 149 11.17 -6.59 19.33
C GLN A 149 9.93 -5.85 18.83
N LEU A 150 8.90 -5.70 19.66
CA LEU A 150 7.72 -4.91 19.32
C LEU A 150 8.12 -3.47 18.98
N GLU A 151 8.91 -2.84 19.84
CA GLU A 151 9.37 -1.46 19.65
C GLU A 151 10.25 -1.30 18.40
N THR A 152 11.02 -2.33 18.01
CA THR A 152 11.75 -2.33 16.73
C THR A 152 10.82 -2.46 15.54
N SER A 153 9.84 -3.36 15.60
CA SER A 153 8.87 -3.57 14.51
C SER A 153 7.97 -2.35 14.31
N GLU A 154 7.61 -1.63 15.38
CA GLU A 154 6.84 -0.38 15.31
C GLU A 154 7.62 0.70 14.56
N ARG A 155 8.93 0.82 14.82
CA ARG A 155 9.79 1.75 14.08
C ARG A 155 9.90 1.41 12.60
N GLU A 156 10.01 0.13 12.28
CA GLU A 156 10.02 -0.34 10.88
C GLU A 156 8.69 -0.07 10.20
N CYS A 157 7.57 -0.30 10.87
CA CYS A 157 6.24 0.02 10.36
C CYS A 157 6.12 1.51 9.99
N HIS A 158 6.57 2.41 10.86
CA HIS A 158 6.60 3.84 10.58
C HIS A 158 7.56 4.26 9.46
N LEU A 159 8.63 3.50 9.20
CA LEU A 159 9.49 3.72 8.05
C LEU A 159 8.77 3.33 6.76
N TRP A 160 8.16 2.15 6.74
CA TRP A 160 7.39 1.66 5.59
C TRP A 160 6.17 2.53 5.28
N GLU A 161 5.45 3.00 6.29
CA GLU A 161 4.31 3.91 6.12
C GLU A 161 4.71 5.20 5.40
N ARG A 162 5.82 5.82 5.82
CA ARG A 162 6.37 7.01 5.15
C ARG A 162 6.80 6.76 3.71
N GLU A 163 7.39 5.59 3.43
CA GLU A 163 7.79 5.24 2.07
C GLU A 163 6.57 4.96 1.17
N VAL A 164 5.50 4.39 1.73
CA VAL A 164 4.21 4.22 1.05
C VAL A 164 3.61 5.58 0.71
N ASP A 165 3.55 6.52 1.67
CA ASP A 165 3.03 7.88 1.43
C ASP A 165 3.81 8.61 0.35
N LYS A 166 5.14 8.50 0.38
CA LYS A 166 6.02 9.05 -0.64
C LYS A 166 5.76 8.44 -2.01
N SER A 167 5.64 7.12 -2.08
CA SER A 167 5.35 6.38 -3.31
C SER A 167 3.98 6.75 -3.89
N VAL A 168 2.96 6.88 -3.04
CA VAL A 168 1.63 7.36 -3.41
C VAL A 168 1.72 8.78 -3.96
N GLY A 169 2.49 9.67 -3.34
CA GLY A 169 2.77 11.01 -3.87
C GLY A 169 3.40 10.99 -5.27
N LEU A 170 4.41 10.13 -5.47
CA LEU A 170 5.10 9.95 -6.75
C LEU A 170 4.21 9.36 -7.83
N ILE A 171 3.18 8.58 -7.51
CA ILE A 171 2.24 8.02 -8.49
C ILE A 171 1.09 8.99 -8.78
N THR A 172 0.57 9.66 -7.74
CA THR A 172 -0.61 10.52 -7.86
C THR A 172 -0.30 11.85 -8.56
N SER A 173 0.87 12.45 -8.32
CA SER A 173 1.24 13.74 -8.93
C SER A 173 1.39 13.64 -10.47
N PRO A 174 2.15 12.68 -11.05
CA PRO A 174 2.24 12.51 -12.49
C PRO A 174 0.91 12.16 -13.13
N ARG A 175 0.08 11.34 -12.47
CA ARG A 175 -1.26 11.00 -12.98
C ARG A 175 -2.12 12.25 -13.13
N LYS A 176 -2.11 13.17 -12.15
CA LYS A 176 -2.82 14.45 -12.25
C LYS A 176 -2.27 15.32 -13.38
N ALA A 177 -0.95 15.46 -13.47
CA ALA A 177 -0.31 16.24 -14.53
C ALA A 177 -0.63 15.69 -15.93
N GLN A 178 -0.67 14.36 -16.08
CA GLN A 178 -1.02 13.70 -17.33
C GLN A 178 -2.49 13.91 -17.72
N THR A 179 -3.42 13.92 -16.76
CA THR A 179 -4.83 14.27 -17.02
C THR A 179 -4.96 15.72 -17.46
N ALA A 180 -4.30 16.66 -16.78
CA ALA A 180 -4.33 18.09 -17.14
C ALA A 180 -3.73 18.35 -18.52
N SER A 181 -2.49 17.89 -18.76
CA SER A 181 -1.81 18.05 -20.04
C SER A 181 -2.54 17.33 -21.17
N GLY A 182 -3.14 16.17 -20.90
CA GLY A 182 -3.98 15.46 -21.87
C GLY A 182 -5.23 16.23 -22.28
N ALA A 183 -5.83 16.99 -21.35
CA ALA A 183 -6.97 17.88 -21.67
C ALA A 183 -6.52 19.11 -22.47
N GLU A 184 -5.42 19.75 -22.07
CA GLU A 184 -4.84 20.89 -22.77
C GLU A 184 -4.45 20.55 -24.22
N LEU A 185 -3.80 19.41 -24.44
CA LEU A 185 -3.39 18.98 -25.79
C LEU A 185 -4.59 18.70 -26.69
N LYS A 186 -5.65 18.09 -26.15
CA LYS A 186 -6.90 17.88 -26.88
C LYS A 186 -7.53 19.22 -27.29
N HIS A 187 -7.61 20.16 -26.35
CA HIS A 187 -8.15 21.49 -26.61
C HIS A 187 -7.31 22.24 -27.66
N ALA A 188 -5.99 22.28 -27.49
CA ALA A 188 -5.07 22.93 -28.43
C ALA A 188 -5.21 22.35 -29.85
N ARG A 189 -5.32 21.02 -29.96
CA ARG A 189 -5.52 20.35 -31.25
C ARG A 189 -6.87 20.71 -31.88
N THR A 190 -7.94 20.76 -31.10
CA THR A 190 -9.26 21.17 -31.63
C THR A 190 -9.26 22.63 -32.07
N THR A 191 -8.63 23.51 -31.31
CA THR A 191 -8.52 24.94 -31.65
C THR A 191 -7.71 25.14 -32.93
N GLN A 192 -6.53 24.51 -33.03
CA GLN A 192 -5.71 24.57 -34.25
C GLN A 192 -6.47 24.04 -35.46
N SER A 193 -7.16 22.90 -35.33
CA SER A 193 -7.94 22.36 -36.45
C SER A 193 -9.09 23.28 -36.87
N ALA A 194 -9.72 23.99 -35.92
CA ALA A 194 -10.78 24.94 -36.23
C ALA A 194 -10.24 26.16 -36.99
N GLU A 195 -9.10 26.70 -36.58
CA GLU A 195 -8.43 27.83 -37.26
C GLU A 195 -7.99 27.45 -38.68
N GLU A 196 -7.45 26.24 -38.88
CA GLU A 196 -7.07 25.74 -40.20
C GLU A 196 -8.30 25.56 -41.11
N ILE A 197 -9.40 25.02 -40.58
CA ILE A 197 -10.66 24.88 -41.33
C ILE A 197 -11.22 26.25 -41.72
N GLU A 198 -11.17 27.23 -40.82
CA GLU A 198 -11.61 28.60 -41.09
C GLU A 198 -10.78 29.26 -42.20
N ALA A 199 -9.45 29.16 -42.10
CA ALA A 199 -8.54 29.69 -43.11
C ALA A 199 -8.74 29.06 -44.49
N LEU A 200 -8.91 27.73 -44.55
CA LEU A 200 -9.20 27.01 -45.79
C LEU A 200 -10.57 27.40 -46.37
N SER A 201 -11.59 27.55 -45.53
CA SER A 201 -12.92 27.97 -45.96
C SER A 201 -12.89 29.35 -46.60
N LYS A 202 -12.18 30.31 -45.99
CA LYS A 202 -11.99 31.64 -46.55
C LYS A 202 -11.28 31.59 -47.90
N SER A 203 -10.21 30.80 -48.02
CA SER A 203 -9.46 30.65 -49.27
C SER A 203 -10.30 30.03 -50.41
N ILE A 204 -11.19 29.08 -50.10
CA ILE A 204 -12.11 28.50 -51.10
C ILE A 204 -13.04 29.59 -51.65
N VAL A 205 -13.65 30.39 -50.78
CA VAL A 205 -14.54 31.49 -51.20
C VAL A 205 -13.80 32.49 -52.07
N GLU A 206 -12.59 32.91 -51.68
CA GLU A 206 -11.77 33.83 -52.48
C GLU A 206 -11.43 33.26 -53.87
N ARG A 207 -11.10 31.95 -53.94
CA ARG A 207 -10.87 31.28 -55.22
C ARG A 207 -12.13 31.20 -56.08
N ASP A 208 -13.29 30.92 -55.49
CA ASP A 208 -14.56 30.88 -56.22
C ASP A 208 -14.91 32.24 -56.83
N GLU A 209 -14.68 33.33 -56.09
CA GLU A 209 -14.85 34.69 -56.63
C GLU A 209 -13.86 34.99 -57.77
N ALA A 210 -12.59 34.58 -57.64
CA ALA A 210 -11.61 34.73 -58.72
C ALA A 210 -12.01 33.91 -59.98
N TYR A 211 -12.56 32.71 -59.79
CA TYR A 211 -13.05 31.88 -60.88
C TYR A 211 -14.23 32.52 -61.62
N LYS A 212 -15.16 33.17 -60.91
CA LYS A 212 -16.28 33.92 -61.54
C LYS A 212 -15.75 35.03 -62.45
N VAL A 213 -14.73 35.77 -62.00
CA VAL A 213 -14.10 36.82 -62.82
C VAL A 213 -13.47 36.23 -64.06
N LEU A 214 -12.68 35.14 -63.92
CA LEU A 214 -12.04 34.47 -65.04
C LEU A 214 -13.05 33.93 -66.06
N GLN A 215 -14.13 33.31 -65.58
CA GLN A 215 -15.23 32.83 -66.41
C GLN A 215 -15.86 33.99 -67.20
N GLY A 216 -16.10 35.13 -66.54
CA GLY A 216 -16.62 36.33 -67.19
C GLY A 216 -15.69 36.89 -68.28
N VAL A 217 -14.37 36.93 -68.03
CA VAL A 217 -13.37 37.35 -69.02
C VAL A 217 -13.34 36.38 -70.20
N SER A 218 -13.32 35.07 -69.94
CA SER A 218 -13.34 34.05 -70.99
C SER A 218 -14.59 34.13 -71.85
N ALA A 219 -15.76 34.35 -71.24
CA ALA A 219 -17.02 34.51 -71.96
C ALA A 219 -16.98 35.75 -72.89
N LYS A 220 -16.47 36.88 -72.40
CA LYS A 220 -16.30 38.09 -73.22
C LYS A 220 -15.32 37.88 -74.37
N HIS A 221 -14.19 37.21 -74.13
CA HIS A 221 -13.21 36.92 -75.18
C HIS A 221 -13.82 36.01 -76.27
N PHE A 222 -14.59 35.01 -75.86
CA PHE A 222 -15.30 34.14 -76.79
C PHE A 222 -16.35 34.91 -77.62
N GLN A 223 -17.15 35.76 -76.99
CA GLN A 223 -18.08 36.66 -77.70
C GLN A 223 -17.36 37.59 -78.68
N GLN A 224 -16.20 38.14 -78.29
CA GLN A 224 -15.38 38.97 -79.16
C GLN A 224 -14.89 38.20 -80.39
N LEU A 225 -14.41 36.97 -80.21
CA LEU A 225 -14.01 36.09 -81.32
C LEU A 225 -15.19 35.79 -82.25
N GLN A 226 -16.37 35.47 -81.71
CA GLN A 226 -17.58 35.26 -82.51
C GLN A 226 -17.96 36.51 -83.32
N GLY A 227 -17.90 37.70 -82.70
CA GLY A 227 -18.20 38.95 -83.39
C GLY A 227 -17.23 39.27 -84.54
N ILE A 228 -15.93 39.00 -84.34
CA ILE A 228 -14.91 39.15 -85.40
C ILE A 228 -15.22 38.18 -86.55
N VAL A 229 -15.47 36.90 -86.25
CA VAL A 229 -15.79 35.89 -87.27
C VAL A 229 -17.03 36.31 -88.05
N LEU A 230 -18.08 36.78 -87.37
CA LEU A 230 -19.32 37.21 -88.03
C LEU A 230 -19.06 38.39 -88.99
N SER A 231 -18.31 39.41 -88.55
CA SER A 231 -17.93 40.55 -89.40
C SER A 231 -17.04 40.19 -90.61
N LEU A 232 -16.38 39.03 -90.58
CA LEU A 232 -15.54 38.53 -91.68
C LEU A 232 -16.32 37.70 -92.70
N VAL A 233 -17.50 37.19 -92.32
CA VAL A 233 -18.38 36.39 -93.18
C VAL A 233 -19.30 37.26 -94.05
N ASP A 234 -19.47 38.55 -93.71
CA ASP A 234 -20.21 39.53 -94.52
C ASP A 234 -19.49 39.86 -95.86
N ASP A 235 -20.20 40.38 -96.86
CA ASP A 235 -19.66 40.67 -98.22
C ASP A 235 -18.44 41.62 -98.23
N ASP A 236 -18.27 42.48 -97.22
CA ASP A 236 -17.10 43.37 -97.06
C ASP A 236 -15.94 42.74 -96.26
N GLY A 237 -16.14 41.54 -95.70
CA GLY A 237 -15.17 40.85 -94.85
C GLY A 237 -13.83 40.57 -95.53
N SER A 238 -13.86 40.21 -96.81
CA SER A 238 -12.64 39.96 -97.61
C SER A 238 -11.81 41.24 -97.81
N HIS A 239 -12.45 42.39 -97.96
CA HIS A 239 -11.77 43.68 -98.07
C HIS A 239 -11.15 44.10 -96.73
N LYS A 240 -11.89 43.96 -95.61
CA LYS A 240 -11.38 44.21 -94.25
C LYS A 240 -10.16 43.35 -93.92
N LEU A 241 -10.19 42.06 -94.28
CA LEU A 241 -9.08 41.13 -94.03
C LEU A 241 -7.82 41.53 -94.83
N ARG A 242 -7.97 41.87 -96.12
CA ARG A 242 -6.85 42.35 -96.97
C ARG A 242 -6.25 43.64 -96.44
N HIS A 243 -7.07 44.61 -96.01
CA HIS A 243 -6.59 45.86 -95.43
C HIS A 243 -5.86 45.64 -94.11
N ALA A 244 -6.39 44.80 -93.22
CA ALA A 244 -5.74 44.46 -91.95
C ALA A 244 -4.39 43.77 -92.18
N LYS A 245 -4.32 42.81 -93.11
CA LYS A 245 -3.07 42.16 -93.51
C LYS A 245 -2.02 43.16 -94.00
N ALA A 246 -2.39 44.05 -94.92
CA ALA A 246 -1.50 45.10 -95.42
C ALA A 246 -1.04 46.07 -94.31
N THR A 247 -1.89 46.35 -93.33
CA THR A 247 -1.54 47.19 -92.17
C THR A 247 -0.55 46.50 -91.22
N ILE A 248 -0.72 45.19 -90.99
CA ILE A 248 0.19 44.39 -90.18
C ILE A 248 1.56 44.28 -90.88
N GLU A 249 1.58 43.95 -92.17
CA GLU A 249 2.82 43.88 -92.98
C GLU A 249 3.55 45.23 -93.01
N ARG A 250 2.82 46.35 -92.90
CA ARG A 250 3.39 47.71 -92.82
C ARG A 250 3.97 48.05 -91.44
N ASN A 251 3.38 47.56 -90.36
CA ASN A 251 3.78 47.88 -88.98
C ASN A 251 4.75 46.86 -88.36
N HIS A 252 4.78 45.65 -88.90
CA HIS A 252 5.75 44.61 -88.62
C HIS A 252 6.34 44.15 -89.97
N PRO A 253 7.21 44.96 -90.60
CA PRO A 253 7.98 44.47 -91.72
C PRO A 253 8.73 43.24 -91.21
N SER A 254 8.66 42.15 -91.95
CA SER A 254 9.40 40.93 -91.69
C SER A 254 10.75 41.27 -91.07
N LEU A 255 11.01 40.84 -89.84
CA LEU A 255 12.39 40.58 -89.44
C LEU A 255 12.83 39.40 -90.28
N GLU A 256 13.16 39.71 -91.53
CA GLU A 256 13.90 38.84 -92.42
C GLU A 256 15.24 38.63 -91.72
N GLU A 257 15.43 37.44 -91.13
CA GLU A 257 16.74 36.94 -90.79
C GLU A 257 17.59 36.96 -92.07
N ASP A 258 18.40 38.00 -92.22
CA ASP A 258 19.43 38.05 -93.24
C ASP A 258 20.63 37.21 -92.76
N TYR A 259 20.45 35.88 -92.73
CA TYR A 259 21.56 34.95 -92.61
C TYR A 259 22.13 34.66 -94.01
N PRO A 260 23.42 34.97 -94.27
CA PRO A 260 24.02 34.74 -95.57
C PRO A 260 24.14 33.22 -95.87
N PRO A 261 24.14 32.82 -97.15
CA PRO A 261 24.16 31.41 -97.52
C PRO A 261 25.49 30.78 -97.10
N THR A 262 25.45 29.89 -96.10
CA THR A 262 26.57 29.02 -95.76
C THR A 262 26.83 28.09 -96.93
N ARG A 263 27.91 28.36 -97.67
CA ARG A 263 28.50 27.44 -98.65
C ARG A 263 28.65 26.06 -98.02
N VAL A 264 28.04 25.07 -98.66
CA VAL A 264 28.35 23.65 -98.50
C VAL A 264 29.86 23.46 -98.72
N ARG A 265 30.59 23.08 -97.68
CA ARG A 265 31.90 22.46 -97.80
C ARG A 265 31.76 21.02 -97.36
N ALA A 266 31.68 20.13 -98.34
CA ALA A 266 32.00 18.72 -98.15
C ALA A 266 33.43 18.61 -97.62
N ASN A 267 33.61 17.84 -96.55
CA ASN A 267 34.86 17.18 -96.17
C ASN A 267 34.47 15.85 -95.54
N GLY A 268 35.22 14.82 -95.93
CA GLY A 268 34.96 13.41 -95.66
C GLY A 268 35.25 12.95 -94.24
#